data_AF-A0A953P2S7-F1
#
_entry.id   AF-A0A953P2S7-F1
#
_cell.length_a   1.000
_cell.length_b   1.000
_cell.length_c   1.000
_cell.angle_alpha   90.00
_cell.angle_beta   90.00
_cell.angle_gamma   90.00
#
_symmetry.space_group_name_H-M   'P 1'
#
loop_
_entity.id
_entity.type
_entity.pdbx_description
1 polymer ?
#
loop_
_entity_poly.entity_id
_entity_poly.type
_entity_poly.pdbx_seq_one_letter_code
_entity_poly.pdbx_strand_id
1 'polypeptide(L)'
;MKNHWDLSGEAFERLLSWLSPDREKAGARYEEIRRKLIMLFTRRGCDEPEALADETINRVARAVEESRLSDYEGDPILYFYGVAKNVHLEWTRVRKIRPEDIPSFEPFASEQEFSCLDQCLLQIGNHSRDLITGYYQQSGREKIRIRQALADQLGIGMNSLRIQVWRIRNTLRECVLNCVHKTVAQ
;
A
#
# COMPACT_ATOMS: atom_id res chain seq x y z
N MET A 1 -10.48 -11.30 -8.56
CA MET A 1 -11.37 -10.21 -8.11
C MET A 1 -11.04 -9.93 -6.65
N LYS A 2 -10.42 -8.78 -6.33
CA LYS A 2 -10.04 -8.44 -4.95
C LYS A 2 -11.13 -7.54 -4.37
N ASN A 3 -12.03 -8.13 -3.58
CA ASN A 3 -13.09 -7.42 -2.87
C ASN A 3 -12.45 -6.48 -1.85
N HIS A 4 -12.37 -5.19 -2.20
CA HIS A 4 -11.96 -4.11 -1.30
C HIS A 4 -13.06 -3.92 -0.27
N TRP A 5 -12.83 -4.40 0.95
CA TRP A 5 -13.74 -4.28 2.07
C TRP A 5 -13.11 -3.32 3.08
N ASP A 6 -13.77 -2.20 3.32
CA ASP A 6 -13.43 -1.28 4.41
C ASP A 6 -14.19 -1.69 5.66
N LEU A 7 -13.50 -1.64 6.80
CA LEU A 7 -14.05 -2.02 8.10
C LEU A 7 -15.23 -1.13 8.46
N SER A 8 -16.44 -1.68 8.38
CA SER A 8 -17.65 -1.01 8.83
C SER A 8 -17.65 -0.91 10.37
N GLY A 9 -18.34 0.10 10.92
CA GLY A 9 -18.48 0.22 12.38
C GLY A 9 -19.11 -1.02 13.03
N GLU A 10 -20.04 -1.66 12.33
CA GLU A 10 -20.67 -2.91 12.79
C GLU A 10 -19.69 -4.09 12.80
N ALA A 11 -18.87 -4.23 11.75
CA ALA A 11 -17.86 -5.28 11.69
C ALA A 11 -16.75 -5.06 12.71
N PHE A 12 -16.44 -3.81 13.06
CA PHE A 12 -15.52 -3.48 14.13
C PHE A 12 -16.07 -3.88 15.51
N GLU A 13 -17.35 -3.59 15.80
CA GLU A 13 -17.98 -4.00 17.06
C GLU A 13 -18.06 -5.54 17.17
N ARG A 14 -18.29 -6.26 16.07
CA ARG A 14 -18.22 -7.73 16.04
C ARG A 14 -16.80 -8.23 16.31
N LEU A 15 -15.78 -7.60 15.74
CA LEU A 15 -14.38 -7.92 16.02
C LEU A 15 -14.05 -7.72 17.50
N LEU A 16 -14.46 -6.60 18.09
CA LEU A 16 -14.23 -6.33 19.52
C LEU A 16 -14.93 -7.38 20.40
N SER A 17 -16.17 -7.72 20.07
CA SER A 17 -16.94 -8.75 20.78
C SER A 17 -16.28 -10.13 20.71
N TRP A 18 -15.64 -10.44 19.58
CA TRP A 18 -14.86 -11.68 19.41
C TRP A 18 -13.55 -11.67 20.23
N LEU A 19 -12.92 -10.51 20.40
CA LEU A 19 -11.72 -10.37 21.24
C LEU A 19 -12.02 -10.49 22.73
N SER A 20 -13.14 -9.92 23.18
CA SER A 20 -13.61 -10.00 24.56
C SER A 20 -15.07 -9.52 24.66
N PRO A 21 -15.89 -10.15 25.52
CA PRO A 21 -17.25 -9.66 25.80
C PRO A 21 -17.26 -8.35 26.60
N ASP A 22 -16.17 -8.04 27.31
CA ASP A 22 -15.96 -6.76 27.99
C ASP A 22 -15.33 -5.76 27.02
N ARG A 23 -16.00 -4.63 26.78
CA ARG A 23 -15.62 -3.59 25.81
C ARG A 23 -14.29 -2.93 26.12
N GLU A 24 -13.98 -2.66 27.39
CA GLU A 24 -12.70 -2.05 27.76
C GLU A 24 -11.55 -3.05 27.56
N LYS A 25 -11.76 -4.30 27.99
CA LYS A 25 -10.79 -5.38 27.74
C LYS A 25 -10.60 -5.64 26.24
N ALA A 26 -11.67 -5.59 25.45
CA ALA A 26 -11.62 -5.74 24.00
C ALA A 26 -10.81 -4.62 23.35
N GLY A 27 -11.03 -3.37 23.74
CA GLY A 27 -10.28 -2.21 23.25
C GLY A 27 -8.79 -2.30 23.60
N ALA A 28 -8.48 -2.64 24.86
CA ALA A 28 -7.09 -2.84 25.29
C ALA A 28 -6.40 -3.99 24.53
N ARG A 29 -7.12 -5.10 24.31
CA ARG A 29 -6.61 -6.25 23.56
C ARG A 29 -6.41 -5.92 22.08
N TYR A 30 -7.33 -5.17 21.47
CA TYR A 30 -7.21 -4.66 20.11
C TYR A 30 -5.95 -3.81 19.93
N GLU A 31 -5.73 -2.82 20.80
CA GLU A 31 -4.54 -1.96 20.73
C GLU A 31 -3.24 -2.74 20.99
N GLU A 32 -3.26 -3.72 21.89
CA GLU A 32 -2.13 -4.61 22.12
C GLU A 32 -1.76 -5.39 20.85
N ILE A 33 -2.76 -5.98 20.18
CA ILE A 33 -2.60 -6.75 18.95
C ILE A 33 -2.09 -5.84 17.83
N ARG A 34 -2.70 -4.66 17.64
CA ARG A 34 -2.30 -3.69 16.62
C ARG A 34 -0.83 -3.29 16.80
N ARG A 35 -0.42 -2.93 18.01
CA ARG A 35 0.98 -2.57 18.32
C ARG A 35 1.95 -3.73 18.03
N LYS A 36 1.56 -4.97 18.38
CA LYS A 36 2.37 -6.17 18.12
C LYS A 36 2.49 -6.47 16.63
N LEU A 37 1.43 -6.24 15.85
CA LEU A 37 1.46 -6.39 14.38
C LEU A 37 2.37 -5.35 13.72
N ILE A 38 2.27 -4.08 14.13
CA ILE A 38 3.16 -3.01 13.63
C ILE A 38 4.62 -3.39 13.91
N MET A 39 4.94 -3.74 15.17
CA MET A 39 6.29 -4.18 15.55
C MET A 39 6.78 -5.37 14.72
N LEU A 40 5.90 -6.33 14.42
CA LEU A 40 6.21 -7.49 13.61
C LEU A 40 6.59 -7.10 12.17
N PHE A 41 5.83 -6.21 11.53
CA PHE A 41 6.11 -5.75 10.16
C PHE A 41 7.32 -4.82 10.11
N THR A 42 7.53 -3.97 11.12
CA THR A 42 8.74 -3.14 11.27
C THR A 42 9.99 -4.00 11.35
N ARG A 43 9.99 -5.04 12.20
CA ARG A 43 11.13 -5.98 12.33
C ARG A 43 11.39 -6.79 11.05
N ARG A 44 10.40 -6.92 10.18
CA ARG A 44 10.51 -7.57 8.87
C ARG A 44 10.90 -6.60 7.74
N GLY A 45 11.22 -5.35 8.08
CA GLY A 45 11.67 -4.33 7.13
C GLY A 45 10.58 -3.89 6.14
N CYS A 46 9.31 -3.90 6.54
CA CYS A 46 8.22 -3.43 5.69
C CYS A 46 8.17 -1.90 5.65
N ASP A 47 7.95 -1.32 4.46
CA ASP A 47 7.96 0.14 4.26
C ASP A 47 6.76 0.85 4.90
N GLU A 48 5.63 0.14 5.03
CA GLU A 48 4.37 0.66 5.59
C GLU A 48 3.80 -0.33 6.63
N PRO A 49 4.45 -0.50 7.79
CA PRO A 49 4.09 -1.53 8.76
C PRO A 49 2.70 -1.31 9.40
N GLU A 50 2.26 -0.06 9.54
CA GLU A 50 0.92 0.30 10.00
C GLU A 50 -0.15 -0.13 8.99
N ALA A 51 0.08 0.12 7.69
CA ALA A 51 -0.86 -0.27 6.66
C ALA A 51 -1.01 -1.80 6.57
N LEU A 52 0.08 -2.55 6.76
CA LEU A 52 0.03 -4.01 6.80
C LEU A 52 -0.65 -4.55 8.07
N ALA A 53 -0.53 -3.85 9.19
CA ALA A 53 -1.26 -4.17 10.42
C ALA A 53 -2.76 -3.93 10.25
N ASP A 54 -3.16 -2.78 9.68
CA ASP A 54 -4.56 -2.46 9.42
C ASP A 54 -5.18 -3.43 8.38
N GLU A 55 -4.45 -3.79 7.32
CA GLU A 55 -4.87 -4.83 6.37
C GLU A 55 -5.06 -6.20 7.04
N THR A 56 -4.18 -6.56 7.98
CA THR A 56 -4.32 -7.79 8.76
C THR A 56 -5.61 -7.75 9.59
N ILE A 57 -5.88 -6.64 10.27
CA ILE A 57 -7.08 -6.44 11.09
C ILE A 57 -8.33 -6.52 10.24
N ASN A 58 -8.37 -5.87 9.07
CA ASN A 58 -9.51 -5.90 8.17
C ASN A 58 -9.85 -7.33 7.70
N ARG A 59 -8.83 -8.14 7.39
CA ARG A 59 -9.02 -9.55 7.01
C ARG A 59 -9.57 -10.40 8.16
N VAL A 60 -9.15 -10.13 9.39
CA VAL A 60 -9.69 -10.83 10.57
C VAL A 60 -11.11 -10.38 10.85
N ALA A 61 -11.41 -9.08 10.81
CA ALA A 61 -12.75 -8.55 10.99
C ALA A 61 -13.74 -9.12 9.98
N ARG A 62 -13.32 -9.23 8.71
CA ARG A 62 -14.10 -9.91 7.68
C ARG A 62 -14.33 -11.39 7.98
N ALA A 63 -13.31 -12.10 8.48
CA ALA A 63 -13.46 -13.50 8.87
C ALA A 63 -14.45 -13.68 10.04
N VAL A 64 -14.47 -12.73 10.99
CA VAL A 64 -15.47 -12.65 12.07
C VAL A 64 -16.87 -12.39 11.50
N GLU A 65 -17.02 -11.39 10.63
CA GLU A 65 -18.29 -11.03 9.99
C GLU A 65 -18.88 -12.21 9.20
N GLU A 66 -18.05 -12.92 8.45
CA GLU A 66 -18.44 -14.11 7.68
C GLU A 66 -18.57 -15.37 8.57
N SER A 67 -18.52 -15.23 9.90
CA SER A 67 -18.64 -16.31 10.88
C SER A 67 -17.63 -17.46 10.71
N ARG A 68 -16.51 -17.23 10.02
CA ARG A 68 -15.46 -18.24 9.80
C ARG A 68 -14.67 -18.59 11.06
N LEU A 69 -14.87 -17.82 12.12
CA LEU A 69 -14.17 -17.93 13.40
C LEU A 69 -15.08 -18.39 14.54
N SER A 70 -16.30 -18.84 14.24
CA SER A 70 -17.25 -19.33 15.26
C SER A 70 -16.69 -20.51 16.05
N ASP A 71 -15.93 -21.38 15.38
CA ASP A 71 -15.40 -22.63 15.95
C ASP A 71 -13.90 -22.52 16.28
N TYR A 72 -13.34 -21.30 16.25
CA TYR A 72 -11.92 -21.10 16.54
C TYR A 72 -11.68 -21.16 18.05
N GLU A 73 -11.03 -22.24 18.50
CA GLU A 73 -10.58 -22.42 19.87
C GLU A 73 -9.08 -22.09 19.98
N GLY A 74 -8.74 -20.90 20.49
CA GLY A 74 -7.36 -20.47 20.71
C GLY A 74 -7.26 -18.99 21.07
N ASP A 75 -6.05 -18.54 21.41
CA ASP A 75 -5.81 -17.09 21.63
C ASP A 75 -6.02 -16.35 20.29
N PRO A 76 -6.92 -15.34 20.24
CA PRO A 76 -7.16 -14.52 19.06
C PRO A 76 -5.88 -14.01 18.38
N ILE A 77 -4.85 -13.64 19.16
CA ILE A 77 -3.60 -13.08 18.61
C ILE A 77 -2.88 -14.04 17.67
N LEU A 78 -3.02 -15.35 17.88
CA LEU A 78 -2.40 -16.37 17.03
C LEU A 78 -3.03 -16.38 15.63
N TYR A 79 -4.35 -16.15 15.56
CA TYR A 79 -5.05 -16.01 14.28
C TYR A 79 -4.58 -14.76 13.52
N PHE A 80 -4.45 -13.62 14.21
CA PHE A 80 -3.87 -12.40 13.63
C PHE A 80 -2.47 -12.63 13.08
N TYR A 81 -1.61 -13.38 13.80
CA TYR A 81 -0.27 -13.70 13.30
C TYR A 81 -0.28 -14.61 12.07
N GLY A 82 -1.22 -15.57 12.01
CA GLY A 82 -1.44 -16.40 10.82
C GLY A 82 -1.80 -15.54 9.60
N VAL A 83 -2.73 -14.60 9.77
CA VAL A 83 -3.12 -13.65 8.71
C VAL A 83 -1.95 -12.72 8.36
N ALA A 84 -1.24 -12.18 9.35
CA ALA A 84 -0.09 -11.29 9.15
C ALA A 84 1.04 -11.95 8.37
N LYS A 85 1.25 -13.27 8.57
CA LYS A 85 2.20 -14.06 7.77
C LYS A 85 1.79 -14.07 6.30
N ASN A 86 0.51 -14.29 6.00
CA ASN A 86 0.00 -14.29 4.64
C ASN A 86 0.07 -12.90 4.00
N VAL A 87 -0.31 -11.86 4.74
CA VAL A 87 -0.17 -10.45 4.33
C VAL A 87 1.29 -10.12 4.01
N HIS A 88 2.24 -10.56 4.85
CA HIS A 88 3.67 -10.38 4.58
C HIS A 88 4.14 -11.15 3.33
N LEU A 89 3.68 -12.38 3.11
CA LEU A 89 4.02 -13.16 1.92
C LEU A 89 3.45 -12.52 0.64
N GLU A 90 2.25 -11.97 0.70
CA GLU A 90 1.66 -11.20 -0.41
C GLU A 90 2.45 -9.92 -0.65
N TRP A 91 2.77 -9.18 0.41
CA TRP A 91 3.57 -7.97 0.32
C TRP A 91 4.96 -8.26 -0.23
N THR A 92 5.66 -9.32 0.18
CA THR A 92 6.99 -9.69 -0.37
C THR A 92 6.92 -10.14 -1.83
N ARG A 93 5.84 -10.81 -2.25
CA ARG A 93 5.60 -11.16 -3.66
C ARG A 93 5.36 -9.92 -4.51
N VAL A 94 4.70 -8.90 -3.97
CA VAL A 94 4.47 -7.60 -4.64
C VAL A 94 5.70 -6.68 -4.54
N ARG A 95 6.49 -6.79 -3.47
CA ARG A 95 7.74 -6.05 -3.20
C ARG A 95 8.97 -6.72 -3.81
N LYS A 96 8.82 -7.63 -4.78
CA LYS A 96 9.94 -7.96 -5.68
C LYS A 96 10.26 -6.69 -6.49
N ILE A 97 11.14 -5.90 -5.89
CA ILE A 97 11.71 -4.61 -6.28
C ILE A 97 10.73 -3.44 -6.10
N ARG A 98 11.01 -2.53 -5.16
CA ARG A 98 10.43 -1.17 -5.13
C ARG A 98 11.55 -0.15 -5.46
N PRO A 99 11.38 0.64 -6.53
CA PRO A 99 12.21 1.79 -6.90
C PRO A 99 12.47 2.84 -5.81
N GLU A 100 11.64 2.88 -4.77
CA GLU A 100 11.73 3.85 -3.67
C GLU A 100 12.84 3.53 -2.63
N ASP A 101 13.43 2.33 -2.67
CA ASP A 101 14.59 1.95 -1.84
C ASP A 101 15.95 2.35 -2.47
N ILE A 102 15.92 3.09 -3.59
CA ILE A 102 17.10 3.80 -4.11
C ILE A 102 17.22 5.12 -3.33
N PRO A 103 18.37 5.43 -2.71
CA PRO A 103 18.55 6.66 -1.94
C PRO A 103 18.08 7.88 -2.74
N SER A 104 17.46 8.84 -2.03
CA SER A 104 16.94 10.09 -2.59
C SER A 104 17.91 10.70 -3.59
N PHE A 105 17.43 11.01 -4.79
CA PHE A 105 18.11 11.98 -5.64
C PHE A 105 18.12 13.31 -4.89
N GLU A 106 19.25 13.63 -4.28
CA GLU A 106 19.65 15.01 -4.06
C GLU A 106 19.71 15.72 -5.42
N PRO A 107 19.46 17.04 -5.48
CA PRO A 107 19.20 17.76 -6.72
C PRO A 107 20.47 17.87 -7.57
N PHE A 108 20.70 16.87 -8.41
CA PHE A 108 21.50 16.92 -9.62
C PHE A 108 20.85 16.08 -10.71
N ALA A 109 19.55 16.30 -10.96
CA ALA A 109 19.00 15.85 -12.22
C ALA A 109 19.57 16.76 -13.32
N SER A 110 20.46 16.23 -14.16
CA SER A 110 21.04 17.01 -15.25
C SER A 110 19.94 17.47 -16.22
N GLU A 111 20.15 18.55 -16.97
CA GLU A 111 19.21 18.97 -18.02
C GLU A 111 18.89 17.82 -19.01
N GLN A 112 19.84 16.89 -19.17
CA GLN A 112 19.70 15.69 -20.00
C GLN A 112 18.70 14.69 -19.40
N GLU A 113 18.69 14.50 -18.08
CA GLU A 113 17.72 13.61 -17.41
C GLU A 113 16.29 14.14 -17.52
N PHE A 114 16.10 15.46 -17.40
CA PHE A 114 14.79 16.10 -17.61
C PHE A 114 14.32 15.99 -19.06
N SER A 115 15.19 16.27 -20.02
CA SER A 115 14.86 16.12 -21.46
C SER A 115 14.49 14.67 -21.80
N CYS A 116 15.22 13.70 -21.26
CA CYS A 116 14.88 12.28 -21.40
C CYS A 116 13.56 11.93 -20.73
N LEU A 117 13.24 12.49 -19.56
CA LEU A 117 11.96 12.29 -18.90
C LEU A 117 10.79 12.79 -19.76
N ASP A 118 10.90 13.98 -20.35
CA ASP A 118 9.86 14.52 -21.24
C ASP A 118 9.64 13.63 -22.46
N GLN A 119 10.72 13.15 -23.10
CA GLN A 119 10.62 12.20 -24.20
C GLN A 119 9.98 10.86 -23.77
N CYS A 120 10.35 10.35 -22.61
CA CYS A 120 9.80 9.10 -22.08
C CYS A 120 8.32 9.22 -21.69
N LEU A 121 7.90 10.38 -21.19
CA LEU A 121 6.48 10.67 -20.96
C LEU A 121 5.69 10.65 -22.28
N LEU A 122 6.30 11.10 -23.39
CA LEU A 122 5.67 11.04 -24.71
C LEU A 122 5.46 9.59 -25.23
N GLN A 123 6.27 8.64 -24.77
CA GLN A 123 6.22 7.24 -25.19
C GLN A 123 5.25 6.36 -24.39
N ILE A 124 4.86 6.78 -23.19
CA ILE A 124 3.79 6.08 -22.45
C ILE A 124 2.42 6.52 -22.97
N GLY A 125 1.44 5.60 -22.92
CA GLY A 125 0.07 5.88 -23.37
C GLY A 125 -0.57 7.03 -22.58
N ASN A 126 -1.47 7.78 -23.23
CA ASN A 126 -2.08 9.00 -22.68
C ASN A 126 -2.67 8.78 -21.28
N HIS A 127 -3.39 7.67 -21.07
CA HIS A 127 -3.96 7.33 -19.76
C HIS A 127 -2.90 7.19 -18.66
N SER A 128 -1.75 6.60 -18.97
CA SER A 128 -0.64 6.45 -18.01
C SER A 128 0.06 7.78 -17.75
N ARG A 129 0.17 8.64 -18.76
CA ARG A 129 0.73 10.00 -18.62
C ARG A 129 -0.15 10.86 -17.73
N ASP A 130 -1.45 10.86 -17.97
CA ASP A 130 -2.40 11.66 -17.20
C ASP A 130 -2.41 11.21 -15.73
N LEU A 131 -2.38 9.90 -15.50
CA LEU A 131 -2.34 9.31 -14.16
C LEU A 131 -1.08 9.70 -13.38
N ILE A 132 0.10 9.55 -13.98
CA ILE A 132 1.36 9.84 -13.28
C ILE A 132 1.52 11.34 -13.02
N THR A 133 1.11 12.19 -13.97
CA THR A 133 1.18 13.65 -13.82
C THR A 133 0.20 14.15 -12.77
N GLY A 134 -1.05 13.67 -12.80
CA GLY A 134 -2.07 14.01 -11.81
C GLY A 134 -1.69 13.55 -10.39
N TYR A 135 -1.04 12.39 -10.25
CA TYR A 135 -0.63 11.86 -8.96
C TYR A 135 0.43 12.72 -8.24
N TYR A 136 1.25 13.47 -8.99
CA TYR A 136 2.34 14.31 -8.47
C TYR A 136 2.04 15.81 -8.51
N GLN A 137 0.87 16.24 -8.97
CA GLN A 137 0.55 17.64 -9.24
C GLN A 137 0.51 18.54 -7.99
N GLN A 138 0.37 17.98 -6.77
CA GLN A 138 0.18 18.77 -5.54
C GLN A 138 1.13 18.39 -4.40
N SER A 139 1.35 19.36 -3.51
CA SER A 139 2.24 19.26 -2.34
C SER A 139 1.47 19.31 -1.01
N GLY A 140 2.04 18.72 0.05
CA GLY A 140 1.46 18.76 1.39
C GLY A 140 0.17 17.92 1.57
N ARG A 141 -0.76 18.41 2.40
CA ARG A 141 -1.99 17.71 2.78
C ARG A 141 -2.96 17.48 1.61
N GLU A 142 -2.84 18.25 0.54
CA GLU A 142 -3.67 18.14 -0.67
C GLU A 142 -3.42 16.84 -1.46
N LYS A 143 -2.27 16.17 -1.24
CA LYS A 143 -1.94 14.88 -1.87
C LYS A 143 -2.96 13.79 -1.57
N ILE A 144 -3.46 13.74 -0.34
CA ILE A 144 -4.41 12.70 0.08
C ILE A 144 -5.71 12.86 -0.69
N ARG A 145 -6.22 14.10 -0.77
CA ARG A 145 -7.48 14.43 -1.46
C ARG A 145 -7.39 14.15 -2.96
N ILE A 146 -6.30 14.57 -3.61
CA ILE A 146 -6.10 14.37 -5.05
C ILE A 146 -5.96 12.88 -5.39
N ARG A 147 -5.21 12.12 -4.59
CA ARG A 147 -5.06 10.68 -4.81
C ARG A 147 -6.38 9.95 -4.61
N GLN A 148 -7.15 10.34 -3.59
CA GLN A 148 -8.50 9.80 -3.42
C GLN A 148 -9.38 10.11 -4.63
N ALA A 149 -9.39 11.37 -5.10
CA ALA A 149 -10.14 11.77 -6.28
C ALA A 149 -9.70 11.02 -7.56
N LEU A 150 -8.41 10.78 -7.75
CA LEU A 150 -7.89 9.98 -8.87
C LEU A 150 -8.32 8.52 -8.77
N ALA A 151 -8.32 7.95 -7.56
CA ALA A 151 -8.81 6.60 -7.32
C ALA A 151 -10.31 6.50 -7.65
N ASP A 152 -11.10 7.48 -7.20
CA ASP A 152 -12.54 7.57 -7.43
C ASP A 152 -12.87 7.75 -8.93
N GLN A 153 -12.15 8.63 -9.63
CA GLN A 153 -12.30 8.85 -11.08
C GLN A 153 -12.04 7.59 -11.91
N LEU A 154 -11.12 6.75 -11.44
CA LEU A 154 -10.79 5.48 -12.08
C LEU A 154 -11.67 4.32 -11.59
N GLY A 155 -12.52 4.55 -10.58
CA GLY A 155 -13.32 3.51 -9.95
C GLY A 155 -12.46 2.42 -9.27
N ILE A 156 -11.27 2.78 -8.80
CA ILE A 156 -10.32 1.86 -8.15
C ILE A 156 -10.03 2.27 -6.71
N GLY A 157 -9.56 1.34 -5.88
CA GLY A 157 -9.09 1.67 -4.54
C GLY A 157 -7.72 2.37 -4.54
N MET A 158 -7.43 3.11 -3.47
CA MET A 158 -6.15 3.83 -3.26
C MET A 158 -4.90 2.94 -3.40
N ASN A 159 -4.98 1.68 -2.97
CA ASN A 159 -3.88 0.73 -3.15
C ASN A 159 -3.67 0.34 -4.63
N SER A 160 -4.74 0.21 -5.40
CA SER A 160 -4.68 -0.04 -6.84
C SER A 160 -4.08 1.15 -7.59
N LEU A 161 -4.46 2.38 -7.20
CA LEU A 161 -3.86 3.61 -7.71
C LEU A 161 -2.35 3.63 -7.48
N ARG A 162 -1.90 3.33 -6.25
CA ARG A 162 -0.48 3.24 -5.91
C ARG A 162 0.27 2.21 -6.76
N ILE A 163 -0.32 1.02 -6.98
CA ILE A 163 0.28 -0.04 -7.83
C ILE A 163 0.39 0.40 -9.29
N GLN A 164 -0.63 1.05 -9.85
CA GLN A 164 -0.60 1.55 -11.22
C GLN A 164 0.48 2.62 -11.40
N VAL A 165 0.53 3.59 -10.47
CA VAL A 165 1.56 4.63 -10.43
C VAL A 165 2.95 4.02 -10.35
N TRP A 166 3.14 3.03 -9.48
CA TRP A 166 4.40 2.32 -9.34
C TRP A 166 4.86 1.67 -10.66
N ARG A 167 3.97 1.02 -11.41
CA ARG A 167 4.28 0.42 -12.72
C ARG A 167 4.73 1.49 -13.72
N ILE A 168 4.00 2.60 -13.79
CA ILE A 168 4.31 3.71 -14.70
C ILE A 168 5.69 4.30 -14.35
N ARG A 169 5.99 4.47 -13.05
CA ARG A 169 7.32 4.92 -12.61
C ARG A 169 8.44 3.99 -13.06
N ASN A 170 8.24 2.67 -12.97
CA ASN A 170 9.25 1.72 -13.38
C ASN A 170 9.52 1.79 -14.90
N THR A 171 8.46 1.88 -15.70
CA THR A 171 8.57 2.09 -17.16
C THR A 171 9.31 3.38 -17.50
N LEU A 172 8.98 4.49 -16.82
CA LEU A 172 9.67 5.77 -17.04
C LEU A 172 11.14 5.71 -16.64
N ARG A 173 11.47 5.07 -15.51
CA ARG A 173 12.87 4.91 -15.08
C ARG A 173 13.70 4.14 -16.11
N GLU A 174 13.22 2.98 -16.56
CA GLU A 174 13.92 2.18 -17.57
C GLU A 174 14.14 2.98 -18.87
N CYS A 175 13.14 3.74 -19.29
CA CYS A 175 13.24 4.60 -20.47
C CYS A 175 14.28 5.72 -20.28
N VAL A 176 14.24 6.45 -19.14
CA VAL A 176 15.16 7.57 -18.87
C VAL A 176 16.60 7.07 -18.77
N LEU A 177 16.86 5.96 -18.07
CA LEU A 177 18.19 5.36 -17.99
C LEU A 177 18.74 5.02 -19.39
N ASN A 178 17.93 4.38 -20.23
CA ASN A 178 18.32 4.06 -21.60
C ASN A 178 18.55 5.30 -22.47
N CYS A 179 17.77 6.36 -22.27
CA CYS A 179 17.92 7.62 -22.99
C CYS A 179 19.23 8.32 -22.61
N VAL A 180 19.51 8.48 -21.32
CA VAL A 180 20.73 9.12 -20.81
C VAL A 180 21.98 8.36 -21.27
N HIS A 181 21.96 7.03 -21.22
CA HIS A 181 23.07 6.21 -21.73
C HIS A 181 23.37 6.43 -23.22
N LYS A 182 22.34 6.66 -24.05
CA LYS A 182 22.52 6.96 -25.48
C LYS A 182 23.09 8.35 -25.72
N THR A 183 22.66 9.33 -24.92
CA THR A 183 23.09 10.73 -25.05
C THR A 183 24.55 10.94 -24.62
N VAL A 184 25.05 10.15 -23.66
CA VAL A 184 26.45 10.23 -23.17
C VAL A 184 27.44 9.46 -24.07
N ALA A 185 26.95 8.49 -24.85
CA ALA A 185 27.77 7.69 -25.77
C ALA A 185 27.95 8.32 -27.17
N GLN A 186 27.52 9.57 -27.36
CA GLN A 186 27.64 10.34 -28.60
C GLN A 186 28.59 11.54 -28.44
#